data_AF-A0A314Y343-F1
#
_entry.id   AF-A0A314Y343-F1
#
_cell.length_a   1.000
_cell.length_b   1.000
_cell.length_c   1.000
_cell.angle_alpha   90.00
_cell.angle_beta   90.00
_cell.angle_gamma   90.00
#
_symmetry.space_group_name_H-M   'P 1'
#
loop_
_entity.id
_entity.type
_entity.pdbx_description
1 polymer ?
#
loop_
_entity_poly.entity_id
_entity_poly.type
_entity_poly.pdbx_seq_one_letter_code
_entity_poly.pdbx_strand_id
1 'polypeptide(L)'
;MLMSGEFQGPALLAILEGVSLSREEISSLQFLPPWRLRGNTLNYGLALLSCYFVCDLLSVVSGGYLYMFDPLGLVLAAPSTCAPAAKMFSLIGTNLTDRFCDQFNPMLIGPSISWPSLDSTIIRMPLSSECLNNGLELGLRRIKQISERFLEHSSRSLIFLKSVMQVSISTWEEGNSQPHQDYSVSIDSSSAIMRNPFSERKWRKFQISRLFNSSNAATKLHVIDVNLNHGAARVVDRWLVALSLGSGQTRNMALDRRYLAYNLTPVAGVAAHISRDGHPADVCLASSIMSPLPLSSGINIPVTVLGCFLVCHNGGRSLFNYQDKEASEEAQADAGNRLMEAWNRELMSCVRDSYIELILEIQRLRRDASSSAIESSAGRAISLSLKAYGDKIYSFWPRSNGHNMVKQEGNDCSLVPMEVLKSDWGCLIERVIRPFYARVVDLPVWQLYSGNLAKAEEGMFLSQPGNGVGGKLLPATVCSFVKEHYPVFSVPWELVTEIQALGIAVREVKPKMVRNLLRVSSTSFVLRSVDMYVDVLEYCLSDVEIRESSNSIGNSLTVDHITQTISIGKVKLLVAVLVLFQSLILIIFLQCLLRTLAVQEMQLKW
;
A
#
# COMPACT_ATOMS: atom_id res chain seq x y z
N MET A 1 -40.60 13.68 -30.17
CA MET A 1 -39.70 12.86 -29.32
C MET A 1 -38.35 13.52 -29.33
N LEU A 2 -37.70 13.72 -28.17
CA LEU A 2 -36.38 14.37 -28.11
C LEU A 2 -35.24 13.36 -28.30
N MET A 3 -35.48 12.07 -28.00
CA MET A 3 -34.62 10.93 -28.30
C MET A 3 -35.46 9.75 -28.83
N SER A 4 -34.84 8.79 -29.53
CA SER A 4 -35.49 7.52 -29.92
C SER A 4 -35.80 6.64 -28.71
N GLY A 5 -36.78 5.74 -28.83
CA GLY A 5 -37.19 4.81 -27.76
C GLY A 5 -36.07 3.87 -27.29
N GLU A 6 -35.10 3.59 -28.15
CA GLU A 6 -33.96 2.70 -27.87
C GLU A 6 -33.05 3.23 -26.73
N PHE A 7 -33.03 4.54 -26.47
CA PHE A 7 -32.22 5.16 -25.41
C PHE A 7 -32.99 5.39 -24.09
N GLN A 8 -34.23 4.93 -24.00
CA GLN A 8 -35.06 5.01 -22.79
C GLN A 8 -34.90 3.80 -21.85
N GLY A 9 -34.07 2.84 -22.22
CA GLY A 9 -33.86 1.62 -21.45
C GLY A 9 -33.07 1.80 -20.13
N PRO A 10 -32.63 0.67 -19.55
CA PRO A 10 -31.77 0.65 -18.37
C PRO A 10 -30.53 1.54 -18.55
N ALA A 11 -30.12 2.22 -17.49
CA ALA A 11 -29.04 3.19 -17.53
C ALA A 11 -28.27 3.22 -16.22
N LEU A 12 -26.99 3.54 -16.29
CA LEU A 12 -26.22 3.99 -15.14
C LEU A 12 -26.44 5.50 -14.96
N LEU A 13 -26.77 5.92 -13.75
CA LEU A 13 -26.91 7.32 -13.38
C LEU A 13 -25.79 7.71 -12.42
N ALA A 14 -25.08 8.80 -12.71
CA ALA A 14 -24.14 9.42 -11.77
C ALA A 14 -24.67 10.78 -11.35
N ILE A 15 -24.83 10.99 -10.04
CA ILE A 15 -25.36 12.21 -9.45
C ILE A 15 -24.24 12.87 -8.64
N LEU A 16 -23.87 14.10 -9.03
CA LEU A 16 -22.91 14.92 -8.33
C LEU A 16 -23.65 16.00 -7.55
N GLU A 17 -23.98 15.68 -6.30
CA GLU A 17 -24.68 16.61 -5.40
C GLU A 17 -23.79 17.81 -5.02
N GLY A 18 -24.39 18.99 -4.94
CA GLY A 18 -23.69 20.25 -4.64
C GLY A 18 -22.79 20.77 -5.76
N VAL A 19 -22.86 20.19 -6.97
CA VAL A 19 -21.99 20.54 -8.10
C VAL A 19 -22.83 20.97 -9.30
N SER A 20 -22.71 22.24 -9.67
CA SER A 20 -23.20 22.77 -10.95
C SER A 20 -22.01 23.15 -11.82
N LEU A 21 -21.91 22.51 -12.99
CA LEU A 21 -20.88 22.73 -14.00
C LEU A 21 -21.37 23.69 -15.08
N SER A 22 -20.50 24.62 -15.50
CA SER A 22 -20.79 25.53 -16.62
C SER A 22 -20.71 24.82 -17.98
N ARG A 23 -21.19 25.49 -19.04
CA ARG A 23 -21.04 25.02 -20.42
C ARG A 23 -19.58 24.74 -20.76
N GLU A 24 -18.69 25.67 -20.43
CA GLU A 24 -17.26 25.59 -20.72
C GLU A 24 -16.63 24.42 -19.98
N GLU A 25 -17.03 24.18 -18.73
CA GLU A 25 -16.56 23.06 -17.92
C GLU A 25 -17.03 21.72 -18.53
N ILE A 26 -18.31 21.60 -18.85
CA ILE A 26 -18.87 20.39 -19.50
C ILE A 26 -18.21 20.12 -20.85
N SER A 27 -18.04 21.14 -21.70
CA SER A 27 -17.35 21.00 -22.99
C SER A 27 -15.89 20.59 -22.81
N SER A 28 -15.22 21.12 -21.78
CA SER A 28 -13.82 20.78 -21.50
C SER A 28 -13.62 19.30 -21.13
N LEU A 29 -14.62 18.68 -20.48
CA LEU A 29 -14.60 17.26 -20.10
C LEU A 29 -14.68 16.30 -21.30
N GLN A 30 -14.92 16.80 -22.51
CA GLN A 30 -14.92 15.99 -23.74
C GLN A 30 -13.53 15.84 -24.37
N PHE A 31 -12.58 16.69 -23.98
CA PHE A 31 -11.23 16.69 -24.52
C PHE A 31 -10.28 15.87 -23.66
N LEU A 32 -9.18 15.45 -24.27
CA LEU A 32 -8.06 14.86 -23.53
C LEU A 32 -7.50 15.88 -22.53
N PRO A 33 -7.02 15.45 -21.35
CA PRO A 33 -6.34 16.34 -20.42
C PRO A 33 -5.07 16.92 -21.06
N PRO A 34 -4.61 18.12 -20.66
CA PRO A 34 -5.12 18.95 -19.57
C PRO A 34 -6.40 19.73 -19.91
N TRP A 35 -7.34 19.82 -18.97
CA TRP A 35 -8.50 20.73 -19.05
C TRP A 35 -8.61 21.62 -17.82
N ARG A 36 -9.40 22.70 -17.89
CA ARG A 36 -9.55 23.67 -16.80
C ARG A 36 -10.92 23.57 -16.13
N LEU A 37 -10.93 23.57 -14.80
CA LEU A 37 -12.14 23.63 -13.97
C LEU A 37 -11.97 24.69 -12.90
N ARG A 38 -12.86 25.69 -12.87
CA ARG A 38 -12.78 26.84 -11.94
C ARG A 38 -11.36 27.45 -11.85
N GLY A 39 -10.68 27.57 -12.99
CA GLY A 39 -9.32 28.11 -13.10
C GLY A 39 -8.18 27.16 -12.72
N ASN A 40 -8.47 25.93 -12.29
CA ASN A 40 -7.47 24.90 -12.01
C ASN A 40 -7.27 23.97 -13.22
N THR A 41 -6.03 23.72 -13.60
CA THR A 41 -5.69 22.70 -14.60
C THR A 41 -5.78 21.31 -13.98
N LEU A 42 -6.51 20.41 -14.62
CA LEU A 42 -6.72 19.02 -14.21
C LEU A 42 -6.12 18.08 -15.24
N ASN A 43 -5.29 17.15 -14.75
CA ASN A 43 -4.50 16.23 -15.57
C ASN A 43 -4.92 14.76 -15.38
N TYR A 44 -6.07 14.51 -14.77
CA TYR A 44 -6.31 13.24 -14.09
C TYR A 44 -6.96 12.15 -14.94
N GLY A 45 -7.46 12.44 -16.14
CA GLY A 45 -8.06 11.40 -16.99
C GLY A 45 -8.96 11.85 -18.12
N LEU A 46 -9.62 10.85 -18.73
CA LEU A 46 -10.49 10.95 -19.90
C LEU A 46 -11.92 11.49 -19.60
N ALA A 47 -12.19 11.91 -18.37
CA ALA A 47 -13.44 12.56 -17.95
C ALA A 47 -14.71 11.87 -18.53
N LEU A 48 -15.55 12.59 -19.28
CA LEU A 48 -16.81 12.07 -19.83
C LEU A 48 -16.61 11.01 -20.91
N LEU A 49 -15.42 10.93 -21.53
CA LEU A 49 -15.15 9.90 -22.55
C LEU A 49 -15.21 8.49 -21.97
N SER A 50 -14.92 8.33 -20.67
CA SER A 50 -15.00 7.03 -20.00
C SER A 50 -16.42 6.47 -19.93
N CYS A 51 -17.45 7.32 -20.00
CA CYS A 51 -18.85 6.92 -20.00
C CYS A 51 -19.21 6.04 -21.21
N TYR A 52 -18.53 6.22 -22.35
CA TYR A 52 -18.78 5.43 -23.56
C TYR A 52 -18.33 3.96 -23.44
N PHE A 53 -17.73 3.56 -22.32
CA PHE A 53 -17.58 2.15 -21.97
C PHE A 53 -18.93 1.45 -21.70
N VAL A 54 -19.97 2.23 -21.40
CA VAL A 54 -21.30 1.76 -21.00
C VAL A 54 -22.39 2.19 -21.99
N CYS A 55 -22.27 3.38 -22.60
CA CYS A 55 -23.32 3.98 -23.41
C CYS A 55 -22.83 4.43 -24.80
N ASP A 56 -23.75 4.57 -25.76
CA ASP A 56 -23.48 5.17 -27.08
C ASP A 56 -23.95 6.65 -27.15
N LEU A 57 -24.87 7.03 -26.27
CA LEU A 57 -25.45 8.37 -26.18
C LEU A 57 -25.37 8.86 -24.73
N LEU A 58 -24.68 9.96 -24.49
CA LEU A 58 -24.48 10.51 -23.16
C LEU A 58 -25.35 11.75 -22.96
N SER A 59 -26.10 11.79 -21.86
CA SER A 59 -26.89 12.97 -21.47
C SER A 59 -26.44 13.52 -20.13
N VAL A 60 -26.21 14.83 -20.06
CA VAL A 60 -25.81 15.53 -18.83
C VAL A 60 -26.80 16.66 -18.57
N VAL A 61 -27.31 16.75 -17.35
CA VAL A 61 -28.07 17.91 -16.91
C VAL A 61 -27.28 18.64 -15.83
N SER A 62 -27.01 19.92 -16.07
CA SER A 62 -26.24 20.79 -15.17
C SER A 62 -26.59 22.25 -15.41
N GLY A 63 -26.63 23.07 -14.35
CA GLY A 63 -26.75 24.53 -14.48
C GLY A 63 -27.99 25.02 -15.23
N GLY A 64 -29.08 24.25 -15.24
CA GLY A 64 -30.31 24.58 -15.96
C GLY A 64 -30.30 24.23 -17.46
N TYR A 65 -29.36 23.40 -17.89
CA TYR A 65 -29.23 22.96 -19.28
C TYR A 65 -29.15 21.44 -19.38
N LEU A 66 -29.71 20.91 -20.46
CA LEU A 66 -29.50 19.53 -20.92
C LEU A 66 -28.45 19.55 -22.04
N TYR A 67 -27.42 18.75 -21.87
CA TYR A 67 -26.37 18.48 -22.86
C TYR A 67 -26.53 17.05 -23.35
N MET A 68 -26.50 16.86 -24.67
CA MET A 68 -26.54 15.55 -25.29
C MET A 68 -25.35 15.38 -26.22
N PHE A 69 -24.66 14.25 -26.10
CA PHE A 69 -23.48 13.92 -26.87
C PHE A 69 -23.68 12.60 -27.60
N ASP A 70 -23.61 12.68 -28.92
CA ASP A 70 -23.94 11.62 -29.87
C ASP A 70 -22.75 11.42 -30.83
N PRO A 71 -21.67 10.74 -30.38
CA PRO A 71 -20.46 10.57 -31.18
C PRO A 71 -20.70 9.73 -32.44
N LEU A 72 -21.74 8.88 -32.45
CA LEU A 72 -22.09 8.02 -33.57
C LEU A 72 -23.14 8.64 -34.51
N GLY A 73 -23.69 9.81 -34.16
CA GLY A 73 -24.71 10.50 -34.96
C GLY A 73 -26.03 9.73 -35.07
N LEU A 74 -26.38 8.91 -34.07
CA LEU A 74 -27.56 8.04 -34.10
C LEU A 74 -28.87 8.79 -33.83
N VAL A 75 -28.80 9.94 -33.16
CA VAL A 75 -29.98 10.66 -32.65
C VAL A 75 -30.02 12.12 -33.10
N LEU A 76 -28.88 12.81 -33.06
CA LEU A 76 -28.82 14.26 -33.25
C LEU A 76 -28.49 14.67 -34.68
N ALA A 77 -27.85 13.77 -35.45
CA ALA A 77 -27.46 14.00 -36.83
C ALA A 77 -28.64 13.84 -37.81
N ALA A 78 -28.49 14.36 -39.02
CA ALA A 78 -29.43 14.05 -40.09
C ALA A 78 -29.29 12.55 -40.44
N PRO A 79 -30.39 11.83 -40.75
CA PRO A 79 -30.37 10.38 -40.98
C PRO A 79 -29.39 9.91 -42.06
N SER A 80 -28.98 10.79 -42.97
CA SER A 80 -28.07 10.49 -44.09
C SER A 80 -26.59 10.68 -43.77
N THR A 81 -26.22 11.33 -42.66
CA THR A 81 -24.82 11.72 -42.42
C THR A 81 -24.12 10.92 -41.33
N CYS A 82 -24.85 10.36 -40.34
CA CYS A 82 -24.29 9.69 -39.15
C CYS A 82 -23.08 10.41 -38.55
N ALA A 83 -23.08 11.74 -38.62
CA ALA A 83 -21.94 12.56 -38.22
C ALA A 83 -21.96 12.76 -36.70
N PRO A 84 -20.79 12.75 -36.03
CA PRO A 84 -20.72 13.07 -34.60
C PRO A 84 -21.40 14.41 -34.30
N ALA A 85 -22.27 14.42 -33.30
CA ALA A 85 -23.09 15.57 -32.97
C ALA A 85 -23.22 15.80 -31.47
N ALA A 86 -23.40 17.06 -31.09
CA ALA A 86 -23.70 17.46 -29.73
C ALA A 86 -24.75 18.58 -29.76
N LYS A 87 -25.70 18.55 -28.82
CA LYS A 87 -26.70 19.62 -28.67
C LYS A 87 -26.88 20.00 -27.21
N MET A 88 -27.24 21.26 -27.01
CA MET A 88 -27.52 21.84 -25.71
C MET A 88 -28.89 22.49 -25.74
N PHE A 89 -29.70 22.23 -24.71
CA PHE A 89 -31.05 22.75 -24.57
C PHE A 89 -31.17 23.51 -23.24
N SER A 90 -31.71 24.74 -23.29
CA SER A 90 -32.09 25.46 -22.08
C SER A 90 -33.31 24.80 -21.46
N LEU A 91 -33.23 24.45 -20.17
CA LEU A 91 -34.39 23.99 -19.41
C LEU A 91 -35.09 25.20 -18.77
N ILE A 92 -34.31 26.19 -18.34
CA ILE A 92 -34.83 27.44 -17.77
C ILE A 92 -35.62 28.22 -18.82
N GLY A 93 -36.82 28.67 -18.44
CA GLY A 93 -37.70 29.46 -19.30
C GLY A 93 -38.38 28.66 -20.42
N THR A 94 -38.37 27.33 -20.34
CA THR A 94 -38.99 26.43 -21.33
C THR A 94 -39.95 25.45 -20.66
N ASN A 95 -40.81 24.80 -21.44
CA ASN A 95 -41.66 23.70 -21.00
C ASN A 95 -41.14 22.33 -21.46
N LEU A 96 -39.82 22.19 -21.68
CA LEU A 96 -39.24 20.95 -22.19
C LEU A 96 -39.42 19.77 -21.21
N THR A 97 -39.23 20.01 -19.91
CA THR A 97 -39.40 18.99 -18.87
C THR A 97 -40.83 18.45 -18.81
N ASP A 98 -41.82 19.33 -18.97
CA ASP A 98 -43.23 18.96 -18.94
C ASP A 98 -43.65 18.25 -20.24
N ARG A 99 -43.17 18.73 -21.39
CA ARG A 99 -43.51 18.17 -22.71
C ARG A 99 -42.88 16.81 -22.99
N PHE A 100 -41.71 16.56 -22.42
CA PHE A 100 -40.93 15.35 -22.65
C PHE A 100 -40.64 14.64 -21.33
N CYS A 101 -41.65 14.53 -20.47
CA CYS A 101 -41.51 13.95 -19.13
C CYS A 101 -40.94 12.52 -19.15
N ASP A 102 -41.23 11.76 -20.21
CA ASP A 102 -40.64 10.44 -20.50
C ASP A 102 -39.11 10.47 -20.57
N GLN A 103 -38.52 11.57 -21.06
CA GLN A 103 -37.07 11.75 -21.19
C GLN A 103 -36.40 12.19 -19.89
N PHE A 104 -37.13 12.98 -19.08
CA PHE A 104 -36.60 13.64 -17.89
C PHE A 104 -36.83 12.83 -16.61
N ASN A 105 -37.91 12.07 -16.51
CA ASN A 105 -38.17 11.18 -15.38
C ASN A 105 -36.99 10.20 -15.12
N PRO A 106 -36.39 9.55 -16.14
CA PRO A 106 -35.24 8.67 -15.96
C PRO A 106 -33.94 9.38 -15.55
N MET A 107 -33.94 10.71 -15.50
CA MET A 107 -32.87 11.55 -14.94
C MET A 107 -33.24 12.11 -13.56
N LEU A 108 -34.32 11.63 -12.93
CA LEU A 108 -34.88 12.16 -11.69
C LEU A 108 -35.33 13.62 -11.80
N ILE A 109 -35.82 14.01 -12.98
CA ILE A 109 -36.31 15.35 -13.28
C ILE A 109 -37.80 15.25 -13.59
N GLY A 110 -38.64 15.73 -12.68
CA GLY A 110 -40.10 15.65 -12.84
C GLY A 110 -40.86 16.67 -11.97
N PRO A 111 -42.20 16.72 -12.05
CA PRO A 111 -43.03 17.75 -11.42
C PRO A 111 -42.94 17.80 -9.89
N SER A 112 -42.54 16.68 -9.25
CA SER A 112 -42.33 16.57 -7.80
C SER A 112 -40.96 17.06 -7.34
N ILE A 113 -40.00 17.25 -8.26
CA ILE A 113 -38.64 17.73 -8.01
C ILE A 113 -38.50 19.09 -8.70
N SER A 114 -38.74 20.15 -7.95
CA SER A 114 -38.66 21.52 -8.46
C SER A 114 -37.22 21.87 -8.87
N TRP A 115 -36.93 21.82 -10.16
CA TRP A 115 -35.79 22.52 -10.78
C TRP A 115 -35.98 24.03 -10.59
N PRO A 116 -35.54 24.61 -9.46
CA PRO A 116 -34.21 25.21 -9.29
C PRO A 116 -33.51 24.84 -7.96
N SER A 117 -33.99 23.84 -7.22
CA SER A 117 -33.49 23.53 -5.86
C SER A 117 -32.33 22.52 -5.78
N LEU A 118 -31.88 21.96 -6.90
CA LEU A 118 -30.75 21.02 -6.93
C LEU A 118 -29.54 21.68 -7.62
N ASP A 119 -28.62 22.21 -6.82
CA ASP A 119 -27.24 22.47 -7.24
C ASP A 119 -26.56 21.12 -7.53
N SER A 120 -26.91 20.44 -8.62
CA SER A 120 -26.43 19.10 -8.92
C SER A 120 -26.20 18.90 -10.41
N THR A 121 -25.24 18.02 -10.72
CA THR A 121 -24.95 17.56 -12.07
C THR A 121 -25.36 16.11 -12.18
N ILE A 122 -26.25 15.80 -13.12
CA ILE A 122 -26.77 14.46 -13.34
C ILE A 122 -26.27 13.96 -14.69
N ILE A 123 -25.61 12.81 -14.70
CA ILE A 123 -25.08 12.16 -15.89
C ILE A 123 -25.82 10.84 -16.09
N ARG A 124 -26.57 10.73 -17.19
CA ARG A 124 -27.29 9.52 -17.58
C ARG A 124 -26.54 8.81 -18.71
N MET A 125 -26.26 7.53 -18.48
CA MET A 125 -25.55 6.62 -19.38
C MET A 125 -26.47 5.42 -19.71
N PRO A 126 -27.36 5.53 -20.70
CA PRO A 126 -28.17 4.41 -21.17
C PRO A 126 -27.27 3.28 -21.68
N LEU A 127 -27.57 2.03 -21.31
CA LEU A 127 -26.74 0.89 -21.73
C LEU A 127 -26.74 0.77 -23.26
N SER A 128 -25.56 0.68 -23.86
CA SER A 128 -25.39 0.54 -25.31
C SER A 128 -25.99 -0.77 -25.83
N SER A 129 -26.27 -0.79 -27.13
CA SER A 129 -26.64 -2.04 -27.82
C SER A 129 -25.61 -3.13 -27.59
N GLU A 130 -24.31 -2.79 -27.62
CA GLU A 130 -23.21 -3.71 -27.31
C GLU A 130 -23.33 -4.32 -25.90
N CYS A 131 -23.65 -3.50 -24.89
CA CYS A 131 -23.87 -3.98 -23.53
C CYS A 131 -25.09 -4.91 -23.42
N LEU A 132 -26.05 -4.79 -24.33
CA LEU A 132 -27.31 -5.51 -24.35
C LEU A 132 -27.36 -6.65 -25.40
N ASN A 133 -26.31 -6.84 -26.21
CA ASN A 133 -26.28 -7.75 -27.35
C ASN A 133 -26.66 -9.21 -27.02
N ASN A 134 -26.47 -9.63 -25.77
CA ASN A 134 -26.79 -10.97 -25.27
C ASN A 134 -27.81 -10.95 -24.11
N GLY A 135 -28.65 -9.92 -24.07
CA GLY A 135 -29.67 -9.73 -23.03
C GLY A 135 -29.22 -8.83 -21.88
N LEU A 136 -30.21 -8.36 -21.11
CA LEU A 136 -30.03 -7.41 -20.01
C LEU A 136 -29.06 -7.90 -18.92
N GLU A 137 -29.04 -9.21 -18.66
CA GLU A 137 -28.22 -9.81 -17.61
C GLU A 137 -26.71 -9.57 -17.83
N LEU A 138 -26.24 -9.60 -19.08
CA LEU A 138 -24.84 -9.35 -19.40
C LEU A 138 -24.47 -7.87 -19.14
N GLY A 139 -25.34 -6.94 -19.53
CA GLY A 139 -25.17 -5.51 -19.25
C GLY A 139 -25.12 -5.24 -17.74
N LEU A 140 -26.04 -5.84 -16.98
CA LEU A 140 -26.04 -5.74 -15.50
C LEU A 140 -24.77 -6.36 -14.88
N ARG A 141 -24.26 -7.46 -15.43
CA ARG A 141 -22.97 -8.04 -15.00
C ARG A 141 -21.82 -7.07 -15.21
N ARG A 142 -21.79 -6.34 -16.33
CA ARG A 142 -20.77 -5.30 -16.60
C ARG A 142 -20.83 -4.18 -15.56
N ILE A 143 -22.03 -3.68 -15.24
CA ILE A 143 -22.22 -2.67 -14.21
C ILE A 143 -21.81 -3.21 -12.83
N LYS A 144 -22.17 -4.44 -12.50
CA LYS A 144 -21.79 -5.10 -11.25
C LYS A 144 -20.26 -5.18 -11.10
N GLN A 145 -19.54 -5.56 -12.15
CA GLN A 145 -18.07 -5.59 -12.15
C GLN A 145 -17.45 -4.21 -11.90
N ILE A 146 -18.03 -3.15 -12.48
CA ILE A 146 -17.58 -1.77 -12.22
C ILE A 146 -17.80 -1.42 -10.74
N SER A 147 -18.97 -1.72 -10.20
CA SER A 147 -19.31 -1.47 -8.80
C SER A 147 -18.42 -2.26 -7.84
N GLU A 148 -18.21 -3.56 -8.08
CA GLU A 148 -17.34 -4.42 -7.25
C GLU A 148 -15.91 -3.88 -7.18
N ARG A 149 -15.33 -3.47 -8.31
CA ARG A 149 -14.01 -2.82 -8.36
C ARG A 149 -13.97 -1.50 -7.57
N PHE A 150 -15.05 -0.73 -7.59
CA PHE A 150 -15.15 0.47 -6.75
C PHE A 150 -15.23 0.10 -5.27
N LEU A 151 -16.07 -0.87 -4.89
CA LEU A 151 -16.25 -1.33 -3.52
C LEU A 151 -14.91 -1.75 -2.89
N GLU A 152 -14.09 -2.53 -3.61
CA GLU A 152 -12.74 -2.95 -3.21
C GLU A 152 -11.81 -1.79 -2.85
N HIS A 153 -12.04 -0.60 -3.39
CA HIS A 153 -11.16 0.56 -3.25
C HIS A 153 -11.84 1.78 -2.64
N SER A 154 -13.10 1.66 -2.27
CA SER A 154 -13.97 2.77 -1.87
C SER A 154 -13.45 3.48 -0.61
N SER A 155 -13.07 2.69 0.40
CA SER A 155 -12.51 3.15 1.67
C SER A 155 -11.25 4.01 1.48
N ARG A 156 -10.26 3.48 0.75
CA ARG A 156 -9.03 4.21 0.42
C ARG A 156 -9.24 5.37 -0.56
N SER A 157 -10.26 5.32 -1.41
CA SER A 157 -10.55 6.41 -2.33
C SER A 157 -11.03 7.64 -1.57
N LEU A 158 -11.91 7.48 -0.57
CA LEU A 158 -12.44 8.60 0.20
C LEU A 158 -11.37 9.37 0.98
N ILE A 159 -10.31 8.72 1.48
CA ILE A 159 -9.22 9.42 2.20
C ILE A 159 -8.41 10.35 1.29
N PHE A 160 -8.35 10.09 -0.02
CA PHE A 160 -7.65 10.93 -1.00
C PHE A 160 -8.49 12.12 -1.49
N LEU A 161 -9.81 12.04 -1.36
CA LEU A 161 -10.71 13.10 -1.83
C LEU A 161 -10.69 14.31 -0.90
N LYS A 162 -10.94 15.50 -1.47
CA LYS A 162 -10.97 16.75 -0.70
C LYS A 162 -12.35 17.09 -0.16
N SER A 163 -13.35 17.02 -1.02
CA SER A 163 -14.69 17.55 -0.74
C SER A 163 -15.75 16.47 -0.61
N VAL A 164 -15.62 15.35 -1.33
CA VAL A 164 -16.61 14.26 -1.31
C VAL A 164 -16.63 13.62 0.07
N MET A 165 -17.81 13.60 0.70
CA MET A 165 -18.01 13.07 2.06
C MET A 165 -18.56 11.66 2.05
N GLN A 166 -19.41 11.36 1.07
CA GLN A 166 -20.09 10.09 0.92
C GLN A 166 -20.20 9.74 -0.56
N VAL A 167 -20.15 8.44 -0.84
CA VAL A 167 -20.54 7.87 -2.13
C VAL A 167 -21.50 6.73 -1.84
N SER A 168 -22.66 6.73 -2.50
CA SER A 168 -23.66 5.66 -2.42
C SER A 168 -23.85 5.00 -3.78
N ILE A 169 -24.18 3.72 -3.74
CA ILE A 169 -24.62 2.93 -4.89
C ILE A 169 -26.01 2.43 -4.56
N SER A 170 -26.94 2.68 -5.47
CA SER A 170 -28.33 2.31 -5.33
C SER A 170 -28.86 1.70 -6.61
N THR A 171 -29.75 0.72 -6.46
CA THR A 171 -30.46 0.08 -7.57
C THR A 171 -31.91 0.58 -7.59
N TRP A 172 -32.39 0.97 -8.78
CA TRP A 172 -33.77 1.39 -8.98
C TRP A 172 -34.46 0.46 -9.97
N GLU A 173 -35.20 -0.52 -9.44
CA GLU A 173 -35.93 -1.50 -10.23
C GLU A 173 -37.29 -0.95 -10.69
N GLU A 174 -37.81 -1.54 -11.78
CA GLU A 174 -39.12 -1.22 -12.31
C GLU A 174 -40.22 -1.49 -11.27
N GLY A 175 -41.17 -0.56 -11.15
CA GLY A 175 -42.27 -0.64 -10.18
C GLY A 175 -41.94 -0.10 -8.79
N ASN A 176 -40.66 0.13 -8.46
CA ASN A 176 -40.28 0.74 -7.18
C ASN A 176 -40.43 2.26 -7.22
N SER A 177 -41.00 2.84 -6.15
CA SER A 177 -41.19 4.29 -6.03
C SER A 177 -39.91 5.04 -5.66
N GLN A 178 -38.92 4.35 -5.09
CA GLN A 178 -37.63 4.91 -4.66
C GLN A 178 -36.49 3.93 -4.94
N PRO A 179 -35.26 4.43 -5.13
CA PRO A 179 -34.09 3.59 -5.28
C PRO A 179 -33.75 2.88 -3.95
N HIS A 180 -33.36 1.61 -4.03
CA HIS A 180 -32.83 0.83 -2.91
C HIS A 180 -31.32 1.07 -2.79
N GLN A 181 -30.85 1.53 -1.62
CA GLN A 181 -29.42 1.73 -1.41
C GLN A 181 -28.73 0.41 -1.07
N ASP A 182 -27.84 -0.04 -1.95
CA ASP A 182 -27.12 -1.31 -1.79
C ASP A 182 -25.85 -1.10 -0.94
N TYR A 183 -25.16 0.02 -1.19
CA TYR A 183 -23.88 0.31 -0.58
C TYR A 183 -23.72 1.81 -0.31
N SER A 184 -23.01 2.16 0.76
CA SER A 184 -22.52 3.52 0.98
C SER A 184 -21.18 3.51 1.69
N VAL A 185 -20.28 4.40 1.29
CA VAL A 185 -19.03 4.69 1.98
C VAL A 185 -19.03 6.15 2.38
N SER A 186 -18.67 6.47 3.63
CA SER A 186 -18.73 7.84 4.15
C SER A 186 -17.65 8.13 5.17
N ILE A 187 -17.23 9.39 5.23
CA ILE A 187 -16.37 9.94 6.29
C ILE A 187 -17.20 10.95 7.07
N ASP A 188 -17.03 11.01 8.39
CA ASP A 188 -17.67 12.02 9.21
C ASP A 188 -17.10 13.42 8.92
N SER A 189 -17.93 14.46 8.99
CA SER A 189 -17.53 15.86 8.76
C SER A 189 -16.31 16.29 9.61
N SER A 190 -16.22 15.81 10.85
CA SER A 190 -15.08 16.09 11.74
C SER A 190 -13.77 15.50 11.21
N SER A 191 -13.82 14.28 10.64
CA SER A 191 -12.67 13.57 10.09
C SER A 191 -12.30 14.05 8.69
N ALA A 192 -13.26 14.53 7.90
CA ALA A 192 -12.98 14.99 6.54
C ALA A 192 -12.10 16.23 6.46
N ILE A 193 -12.17 17.11 7.47
CA ILE A 193 -11.27 18.28 7.58
C ILE A 193 -9.80 17.83 7.70
N MET A 194 -9.58 16.66 8.29
CA MET A 194 -8.25 16.09 8.53
C MET A 194 -7.59 15.51 7.27
N ARG A 195 -8.36 15.26 6.20
CA ARG A 195 -7.82 14.81 4.89
C ARG A 195 -6.90 15.85 4.26
N ASN A 196 -7.12 17.14 4.55
CA ASN A 196 -6.36 18.25 3.96
C ASN A 196 -5.77 19.14 5.06
N PRO A 197 -4.79 18.64 5.81
CA PRO A 197 -4.35 19.31 7.01
C PRO A 197 -3.45 20.52 6.70
N PHE A 198 -3.00 20.66 5.45
CA PHE A 198 -2.32 21.85 4.95
C PHE A 198 -3.31 22.70 4.16
N SER A 199 -3.72 23.82 4.74
CA SER A 199 -4.61 24.77 4.07
C SER A 199 -4.01 25.21 2.73
N GLU A 200 -4.85 25.27 1.70
CA GLU A 200 -4.43 25.68 0.37
C GLU A 200 -3.78 27.07 0.43
N ARG A 201 -2.59 27.20 -0.17
CA ARG A 201 -1.82 28.45 -0.34
C ARG A 201 -1.13 29.04 0.89
N LYS A 202 -1.48 28.73 2.14
CA LYS A 202 -0.74 29.30 3.30
C LYS A 202 0.74 28.87 3.32
N TRP A 203 1.04 27.65 2.84
CA TRP A 203 2.40 27.14 2.70
C TRP A 203 3.30 27.99 1.77
N ARG A 204 2.71 28.79 0.88
CA ARG A 204 3.46 29.74 0.02
C ARG A 204 4.06 30.90 0.80
N LYS A 205 3.45 31.26 1.94
CA LYS A 205 3.82 32.45 2.74
C LYS A 205 4.72 32.12 3.93
N PHE A 206 4.67 30.91 4.46
CA PHE A 206 5.49 30.54 5.62
C PHE A 206 6.95 30.33 5.21
N GLN A 207 7.88 30.96 5.94
CA GLN A 207 9.28 30.56 5.97
C GLN A 207 9.38 29.29 6.81
N ILE A 208 9.95 28.23 6.24
CA ILE A 208 10.27 27.03 7.02
C ILE A 208 11.61 27.32 7.72
N SER A 209 11.55 28.07 8.81
CA SER A 209 12.71 28.40 9.63
C SER A 209 12.94 27.29 10.66
N ARG A 210 13.64 26.21 10.25
CA ARG A 210 14.31 25.29 11.18
C ARG A 210 15.70 24.94 10.64
N LEU A 211 16.69 25.73 11.06
CA LEU A 211 18.09 25.63 10.63
C LEU A 211 18.88 24.44 11.22
N PHE A 212 18.27 23.50 11.96
CA PHE A 212 19.02 22.43 12.65
C PHE A 212 18.37 21.04 12.65
N ASN A 213 17.46 20.74 11.73
CA ASN A 213 17.00 19.36 11.51
C ASN A 213 17.03 19.06 10.00
N SER A 214 17.64 17.95 9.58
CA SER A 214 17.96 17.65 8.18
C SER A 214 16.76 17.46 7.23
N SER A 215 15.52 17.61 7.72
CA SER A 215 14.33 17.71 6.87
C SER A 215 13.57 19.01 7.15
N ASN A 216 13.46 19.86 6.12
CA ASN A 216 12.65 21.08 6.09
C ASN A 216 11.15 20.79 5.88
N ALA A 217 10.69 19.56 6.09
CA ALA A 217 9.32 19.17 5.84
C ALA A 217 8.43 19.42 7.08
N ALA A 218 7.19 19.88 6.84
CA ALA A 218 6.15 19.84 7.86
C ALA A 218 5.34 18.54 7.67
N THR A 219 5.41 17.61 8.60
CA THR A 219 4.63 16.37 8.58
C THR A 219 3.47 16.46 9.56
N LYS A 220 2.30 15.98 9.16
CA LYS A 220 1.10 15.90 9.99
C LYS A 220 0.53 14.47 9.97
N LEU A 221 0.09 14.00 11.13
CA LEU A 221 -0.45 12.66 11.32
C LEU A 221 -1.87 12.73 11.85
N HIS A 222 -2.76 11.98 11.22
CA HIS A 222 -4.17 11.97 11.53
C HIS A 222 -4.74 10.54 11.44
N VAL A 223 -5.80 10.33 12.20
CA VAL A 223 -6.62 9.12 12.14
C VAL A 223 -7.88 9.46 11.37
N ILE A 224 -8.23 8.62 10.40
CA ILE A 224 -9.45 8.79 9.62
C ILE A 224 -10.23 7.48 9.68
N ASP A 225 -11.43 7.57 10.24
CA ASP A 225 -12.39 6.47 10.23
C ASP A 225 -13.31 6.63 9.02
N VAL A 226 -13.42 5.56 8.23
CA VAL A 226 -14.28 5.47 7.06
C VAL A 226 -15.37 4.44 7.34
N ASN A 227 -16.63 4.88 7.26
CA ASN A 227 -17.79 4.02 7.49
C ASN A 227 -18.24 3.41 6.15
N LEU A 228 -18.28 2.09 6.09
CA LEU A 228 -18.81 1.33 4.97
C LEU A 228 -20.13 0.67 5.42
N ASN A 229 -21.20 0.90 4.68
CA ASN A 229 -22.49 0.23 4.90
C ASN A 229 -22.80 -0.61 3.67
N HIS A 230 -23.05 -1.90 3.88
CA HIS A 230 -23.49 -2.84 2.84
C HIS A 230 -24.78 -3.49 3.34
N GLY A 231 -25.92 -3.04 2.81
CA GLY A 231 -27.23 -3.33 3.39
C GLY A 231 -27.29 -2.94 4.88
N ALA A 232 -27.57 -3.91 5.76
CA ALA A 232 -27.63 -3.70 7.20
C ALA A 232 -26.27 -3.82 7.93
N ALA A 233 -25.24 -4.34 7.26
CA ALA A 233 -23.91 -4.51 7.84
C ALA A 233 -23.16 -3.17 7.80
N ARG A 234 -22.69 -2.71 8.96
CA ARG A 234 -21.82 -1.55 9.09
C ARG A 234 -20.42 -2.00 9.47
N VAL A 235 -19.44 -1.52 8.72
CA VAL A 235 -18.01 -1.76 8.90
C VAL A 235 -17.30 -0.41 9.03
N VAL A 236 -16.31 -0.32 9.91
CA VAL A 236 -15.46 0.86 10.06
C VAL A 236 -14.01 0.49 9.74
N ASP A 237 -13.49 1.08 8.67
CA ASP A 237 -12.06 1.03 8.35
C ASP A 237 -11.35 2.22 9.00
N ARG A 238 -10.31 1.93 9.78
CA ARG A 238 -9.49 2.94 10.45
C ARG A 238 -8.14 3.09 9.76
N TRP A 239 -7.86 4.30 9.31
CA TRP A 239 -6.65 4.65 8.60
C TRP A 239 -5.76 5.56 9.44
N LEU A 240 -4.47 5.24 9.50
CA LEU A 240 -3.44 6.15 9.99
C LEU A 240 -2.77 6.83 8.79
N VAL A 241 -2.92 8.15 8.70
CA VAL A 241 -2.50 8.95 7.55
C VAL A 241 -1.38 9.89 7.97
N ALA A 242 -0.24 9.85 7.26
CA ALA A 242 0.86 10.77 7.41
C ALA A 242 1.04 11.55 6.11
N LEU A 243 1.01 12.89 6.19
CA LEU A 243 1.22 13.78 5.04
C LEU A 243 2.35 14.76 5.32
N SER A 244 3.27 14.89 4.37
CA SER A 244 4.39 15.82 4.42
C SER A 244 4.22 16.93 3.39
N LEU A 245 4.55 18.15 3.83
CA LEU A 245 4.55 19.35 3.03
C LEU A 245 5.98 19.86 2.87
N GLY A 246 6.41 20.05 1.61
CA GLY A 246 7.63 20.80 1.30
C GLY A 246 8.94 20.05 1.52
N SER A 247 8.94 18.72 1.57
CA SER A 247 10.18 17.92 1.63
C SER A 247 11.07 18.19 0.42
N GLY A 248 12.39 18.18 0.62
CA GLY A 248 13.37 18.37 -0.44
C GLY A 248 13.22 19.71 -1.17
N GLN A 249 13.16 19.67 -2.51
CA GLN A 249 12.99 20.83 -3.39
C GLN A 249 11.55 21.08 -3.81
N THR A 250 10.58 20.28 -3.35
CA THR A 250 9.17 20.36 -3.78
C THR A 250 8.58 21.77 -3.61
N ARG A 251 8.85 22.45 -2.49
CA ARG A 251 8.38 23.82 -2.26
C ARG A 251 9.04 24.82 -3.22
N ASN A 252 10.34 24.67 -3.47
CA ASN A 252 11.08 25.55 -4.36
C ASN A 252 10.58 25.40 -5.80
N MET A 253 10.35 24.16 -6.26
CA MET A 253 9.69 23.88 -7.53
C MET A 253 8.29 24.50 -7.58
N ALA A 254 7.46 24.30 -6.57
CA ALA A 254 6.10 24.82 -6.58
C ALA A 254 6.00 26.37 -6.56
N LEU A 255 7.08 27.07 -6.17
CA LEU A 255 7.20 28.53 -6.20
C LEU A 255 7.96 29.05 -7.43
N ASP A 256 8.60 28.16 -8.20
CA ASP A 256 9.35 28.54 -9.39
C ASP A 256 8.41 29.10 -10.46
N ARG A 257 8.79 30.26 -11.03
CA ARG A 257 8.04 30.93 -12.09
C ARG A 257 7.86 30.02 -13.31
N ARG A 258 8.82 29.11 -13.57
CA ARG A 258 8.75 28.13 -14.65
C ARG A 258 7.58 27.16 -14.49
N TYR A 259 7.12 26.91 -13.26
CA TYR A 259 6.13 25.88 -12.95
C TYR A 259 4.78 26.44 -12.48
N LEU A 260 4.61 27.76 -12.49
CA LEU A 260 3.41 28.44 -11.97
C LEU A 260 2.12 28.00 -12.67
N ALA A 261 2.19 27.69 -13.97
CA ALA A 261 1.06 27.24 -14.79
C ALA A 261 0.48 25.88 -14.34
N TYR A 262 1.28 25.05 -13.66
CA TYR A 262 0.86 23.73 -13.18
C TYR A 262 0.21 23.79 -11.78
N ASN A 263 0.21 24.96 -11.13
CA ASN A 263 -0.36 25.17 -9.80
C ASN A 263 0.02 24.07 -8.78
N LEU A 264 1.31 23.71 -8.79
CA LEU A 264 1.84 22.59 -8.00
C LEU A 264 1.57 22.78 -6.51
N THR A 265 1.27 21.66 -5.84
CA THR A 265 1.06 21.60 -4.39
C THR A 265 2.04 20.59 -3.80
N PRO A 266 3.03 21.02 -2.98
CA PRO A 266 4.13 20.17 -2.53
C PRO A 266 3.72 19.27 -1.36
N VAL A 267 2.63 18.52 -1.52
CA VAL A 267 2.06 17.63 -0.50
C VAL A 267 1.96 16.20 -1.05
N ALA A 268 2.55 15.27 -0.31
CA ALA A 268 2.34 13.84 -0.49
C ALA A 268 2.62 13.10 0.82
N GLY A 269 2.24 11.84 0.88
CA GLY A 269 2.46 11.00 2.04
C GLY A 269 1.86 9.61 1.87
N VAL A 270 1.53 8.97 3.00
CA VAL A 270 1.10 7.58 3.06
C VAL A 270 -0.06 7.37 4.02
N ALA A 271 -0.86 6.34 3.76
CA ALA A 271 -1.94 5.90 4.63
C ALA A 271 -1.88 4.39 4.85
N ALA A 272 -1.84 3.97 6.11
CA ALA A 272 -1.92 2.57 6.51
C ALA A 272 -3.33 2.22 7.01
N HIS A 273 -3.88 1.14 6.50
CA HIS A 273 -5.12 0.56 7.03
C HIS A 273 -4.76 -0.22 8.30
N ILE A 274 -5.15 0.30 9.46
CA ILE A 274 -4.75 -0.23 10.77
C ILE A 274 -5.74 -1.28 11.26
N SER A 275 -7.03 -1.02 11.12
CA SER A 275 -8.04 -1.96 11.58
C SER A 275 -9.35 -1.84 10.84
N ARG A 276 -10.05 -2.97 10.77
CA ARG A 276 -11.44 -3.09 10.38
C ARG A 276 -12.24 -3.54 11.58
N ASP A 277 -13.22 -2.74 12.00
CA ASP A 277 -14.03 -2.96 13.21
C ASP A 277 -13.18 -3.22 14.47
N GLY A 278 -12.04 -2.52 14.58
CA GLY A 278 -11.10 -2.63 15.70
C GLY A 278 -10.13 -3.81 15.60
N HIS A 279 -10.36 -4.78 14.72
CA HIS A 279 -9.46 -5.90 14.48
C HIS A 279 -8.36 -5.52 13.48
N PRO A 280 -7.13 -6.07 13.63
CA PRO A 280 -6.06 -5.88 12.65
C PRO A 280 -6.57 -6.08 11.21
N ALA A 281 -6.39 -5.07 10.37
CA ALA A 281 -6.72 -5.18 8.96
C ALA A 281 -5.77 -6.19 8.28
N ASP A 282 -6.31 -6.95 7.32
CA ASP A 282 -5.47 -7.72 6.42
C ASP A 282 -4.52 -6.78 5.67
N VAL A 283 -3.25 -7.16 5.60
CA VAL A 283 -2.24 -6.39 4.89
C VAL A 283 -2.62 -6.43 3.42
N CYS A 284 -3.16 -5.32 2.91
CA CYS A 284 -3.56 -5.20 1.52
C CYS A 284 -2.30 -5.31 0.64
N LEU A 285 -2.07 -6.49 0.07
CA LEU A 285 -1.03 -6.78 -0.93
C LEU A 285 -1.36 -6.17 -2.31
N ALA A 286 -2.26 -5.19 -2.38
CA ALA A 286 -2.68 -4.53 -3.61
C ALA A 286 -2.86 -3.02 -3.38
N SER A 287 -2.05 -2.43 -2.50
CA SER A 287 -2.07 -1.00 -2.26
C SER A 287 -1.12 -0.27 -3.21
N SER A 288 -1.67 0.74 -3.90
CA SER A 288 -1.00 1.46 -4.99
C SER A 288 -0.87 2.94 -4.68
N ILE A 289 -0.20 3.67 -5.57
CA ILE A 289 -0.27 5.13 -5.55
C ILE A 289 -1.67 5.55 -6.00
N MET A 290 -2.37 6.31 -5.15
CA MET A 290 -3.68 6.85 -5.49
C MET A 290 -3.55 7.94 -6.54
N SER A 291 -4.35 7.81 -7.59
CA SER A 291 -4.67 8.90 -8.50
C SER A 291 -6.16 8.80 -8.85
N PRO A 292 -6.81 9.88 -9.34
CA PRO A 292 -8.27 9.90 -9.51
C PRO A 292 -8.84 8.83 -10.46
N LEU A 293 -7.99 8.24 -11.30
CA LEU A 293 -8.29 7.00 -12.04
C LEU A 293 -7.08 6.05 -11.85
N PRO A 294 -7.20 4.73 -12.05
CA PRO A 294 -6.09 3.78 -11.84
C PRO A 294 -4.88 3.98 -12.77
N LEU A 295 -3.66 4.02 -12.23
CA LEU A 295 -2.44 3.98 -13.05
C LEU A 295 -2.36 2.66 -13.83
N SER A 296 -1.71 2.69 -14.99
CA SER A 296 -1.47 1.50 -15.81
C SER A 296 -0.51 0.51 -15.14
N SER A 297 0.34 0.98 -14.23
CA SER A 297 1.29 0.18 -13.46
C SER A 297 0.73 -0.15 -12.07
N GLY A 298 0.75 -1.44 -11.72
CA GLY A 298 0.47 -1.90 -10.37
C GLY A 298 1.72 -1.76 -9.49
N ILE A 299 1.78 -0.70 -8.68
CA ILE A 299 2.75 -0.61 -7.59
C ILE A 299 2.15 -1.33 -6.39
N ASN A 300 2.90 -2.29 -5.83
CA ASN A 300 2.47 -3.04 -4.66
C ASN A 300 3.36 -2.69 -3.47
N ILE A 301 2.83 -1.89 -2.57
CA ILE A 301 3.44 -1.58 -1.27
C ILE A 301 2.40 -1.79 -0.16
N PRO A 302 2.81 -1.93 1.11
CA PRO A 302 1.86 -2.25 2.18
C PRO A 302 1.03 -1.07 2.70
N VAL A 303 1.26 0.14 2.17
CA VAL A 303 0.54 1.37 2.54
C VAL A 303 0.16 2.15 1.30
N THR A 304 -0.99 2.81 1.31
CA THR A 304 -1.45 3.59 0.16
C THR A 304 -0.67 4.90 0.07
N VAL A 305 -0.12 5.22 -1.10
CA VAL A 305 0.54 6.54 -1.32
C VAL A 305 -0.50 7.55 -1.76
N LEU A 306 -0.46 8.72 -1.14
CA LEU A 306 -1.32 9.87 -1.44
C LEU A 306 -0.43 11.03 -1.88
N GLY A 307 -0.80 11.77 -2.91
CA GLY A 307 -0.05 12.98 -3.26
C GLY A 307 -0.58 13.74 -4.45
N CYS A 308 -0.14 14.99 -4.59
CA CYS A 308 -0.45 15.84 -5.75
C CYS A 308 0.46 15.52 -6.95
N PHE A 309 0.46 14.25 -7.37
CA PHE A 309 1.20 13.78 -8.54
C PHE A 309 0.59 14.31 -9.84
N LEU A 310 1.45 14.49 -10.85
CA LEU A 310 1.03 14.75 -12.22
C LEU A 310 1.02 13.43 -12.99
N VAL A 311 -0.05 13.14 -13.73
CA VAL A 311 -0.18 11.88 -14.46
C VAL A 311 0.20 12.10 -15.92
N CYS A 312 1.11 11.28 -16.44
CA CYS A 312 1.47 11.21 -17.85
C CYS A 312 0.46 10.31 -18.60
N HIS A 313 0.14 10.65 -19.86
CA HIS A 313 -0.85 9.94 -20.69
C HIS A 313 -0.23 9.25 -21.94
N ASN A 314 1.07 8.91 -21.89
CA ASN A 314 1.79 8.33 -23.03
C ASN A 314 1.61 6.81 -23.08
N GLY A 315 0.72 6.30 -23.93
CA GLY A 315 0.49 4.85 -24.07
C GLY A 315 -0.14 4.19 -22.84
N GLY A 316 -0.72 4.99 -21.94
CA GLY A 316 -1.23 4.56 -20.63
C GLY A 316 -1.15 5.71 -19.63
N ARG A 317 -1.46 5.42 -18.35
CA ARG A 317 -1.42 6.37 -17.25
C ARG A 317 -0.28 6.02 -16.31
N SER A 318 0.80 6.80 -16.30
CA SER A 318 1.97 6.57 -15.46
C SER A 318 2.41 7.83 -14.73
N LEU A 319 3.28 7.69 -13.73
CA LEU A 319 3.88 8.83 -13.04
C LEU A 319 5.28 9.14 -13.58
N PHE A 320 5.98 8.14 -14.07
CA PHE A 320 7.32 8.28 -14.64
C PHE A 320 7.31 7.84 -16.10
N ASN A 321 8.11 8.53 -16.92
CA ASN A 321 8.14 8.27 -18.35
C ASN A 321 8.99 7.04 -18.67
N TYR A 322 8.57 6.37 -19.73
CA TYR A 322 9.40 5.46 -20.51
C TYR A 322 10.40 6.29 -21.32
N GLN A 323 11.70 6.12 -21.07
CA GLN A 323 12.72 6.52 -22.05
C GLN A 323 13.24 5.25 -22.69
N ASP A 324 12.70 4.93 -23.87
CA ASP A 324 13.36 4.00 -24.77
C ASP A 324 14.70 4.64 -25.15
N LYS A 325 15.79 4.07 -24.65
CA LYS A 325 17.14 4.57 -24.97
C LYS A 325 17.49 4.33 -26.44
N GLU A 326 16.72 3.49 -27.15
CA GLU A 326 17.04 3.06 -28.52
C GLU A 326 16.16 3.72 -29.59
N ALA A 327 15.03 4.37 -29.23
CA ALA A 327 14.09 4.96 -30.19
C ALA A 327 14.08 6.51 -30.24
N SER A 328 14.97 7.20 -29.52
CA SER A 328 14.87 8.66 -29.31
C SER A 328 16.14 9.43 -29.67
N GLU A 329 16.57 9.37 -30.93
CA GLU A 329 17.34 10.48 -31.53
C GLU A 329 16.42 11.53 -32.17
N GLU A 330 15.12 11.23 -32.42
CA GLU A 330 14.19 12.14 -33.11
C GLU A 330 13.01 12.67 -32.28
N ALA A 331 12.64 12.02 -31.17
CA ALA A 331 11.58 12.52 -30.30
C ALA A 331 12.16 13.49 -29.25
N GLN A 332 12.24 14.77 -29.59
CA GLN A 332 12.57 15.85 -28.66
C GLN A 332 11.62 15.78 -27.44
N ALA A 333 12.05 15.10 -26.36
CA ALA A 333 11.19 14.80 -25.22
C ALA A 333 10.49 16.07 -24.73
N ASP A 334 9.16 16.08 -24.78
CA ASP A 334 8.34 17.24 -24.44
C ASP A 334 8.77 17.84 -23.09
N ALA A 335 9.00 19.16 -23.06
CA ALA A 335 9.42 19.86 -21.87
C ALA A 335 8.40 19.70 -20.72
N GLY A 336 7.11 19.54 -21.05
CA GLY A 336 6.06 19.20 -20.10
C GLY A 336 6.28 17.85 -19.44
N ASN A 337 6.51 16.80 -20.22
CA ASN A 337 6.79 15.45 -19.72
C ASN A 337 8.02 15.39 -18.80
N ARG A 338 9.11 16.10 -19.13
CA ARG A 338 10.31 16.17 -18.27
C ARG A 338 10.02 16.85 -16.92
N LEU A 339 9.18 17.89 -16.94
CA LEU A 339 8.76 18.61 -15.74
C LEU A 339 7.90 17.71 -14.84
N MET A 340 6.92 16.99 -15.42
CA MET A 340 6.07 16.07 -14.66
C MET A 340 6.90 14.99 -13.97
N GLU A 341 7.86 14.40 -14.68
CA GLU A 341 8.76 13.40 -14.12
C GLU A 341 9.63 13.99 -12.99
N ALA A 342 10.24 15.15 -13.22
CA ALA A 342 11.05 15.83 -12.21
C ALA A 342 10.23 16.18 -10.96
N TRP A 343 9.00 16.67 -11.15
CA TRP A 343 8.07 16.97 -10.06
C TRP A 343 7.71 15.72 -9.26
N ASN A 344 7.25 14.66 -9.94
CA ASN A 344 6.85 13.43 -9.28
C ASN A 344 8.03 12.77 -8.53
N ARG A 345 9.23 12.82 -9.11
CA ARG A 345 10.46 12.27 -8.50
C ARG A 345 10.84 13.02 -7.24
N GLU A 346 10.71 14.35 -7.26
CA GLU A 346 10.97 15.17 -6.08
C GLU A 346 9.86 15.03 -5.03
N LEU A 347 8.60 14.88 -5.44
CA LEU A 347 7.47 14.66 -4.55
C LEU A 347 7.56 13.35 -3.77
N MET A 348 8.27 12.35 -4.28
CA MET A 348 8.61 11.13 -3.51
C MET A 348 9.41 11.41 -2.24
N SER A 349 10.11 12.54 -2.13
CA SER A 349 10.73 12.98 -0.88
C SER A 349 9.70 13.19 0.24
N CYS A 350 8.52 13.72 -0.10
CA CYS A 350 7.41 13.85 0.87
C CYS A 350 6.86 12.48 1.26
N VAL A 351 6.71 11.56 0.29
CA VAL A 351 6.28 10.18 0.55
C VAL A 351 7.24 9.49 1.52
N ARG A 352 8.55 9.57 1.28
CA ARG A 352 9.60 9.04 2.16
C ARG A 352 9.48 9.59 3.58
N ASP A 353 9.41 10.91 3.73
CA ASP A 353 9.38 11.55 5.05
C ASP A 353 8.10 11.17 5.82
N SER A 354 6.96 11.10 5.13
CA SER A 354 5.70 10.62 5.70
C SER A 354 5.76 9.15 6.10
N TYR A 355 6.42 8.31 5.31
CA TYR A 355 6.59 6.88 5.60
C TYR A 355 7.40 6.68 6.88
N ILE A 356 8.53 7.40 7.02
CA ILE A 356 9.36 7.35 8.21
C ILE A 356 8.54 7.77 9.43
N GLU A 357 7.81 8.88 9.35
CA GLU A 357 7.01 9.35 10.48
C GLU A 357 5.84 8.40 10.81
N LEU A 358 5.19 7.82 9.80
CA LEU A 358 4.15 6.80 9.99
C LEU A 358 4.68 5.62 10.81
N ILE A 359 5.83 5.07 10.44
CA ILE A 359 6.41 3.92 11.15
C ILE A 359 6.87 4.29 12.56
N LEU A 360 7.46 5.47 12.75
CA LEU A 360 7.81 5.96 14.08
C LEU A 360 6.57 6.09 14.97
N GLU A 361 5.49 6.62 14.42
CA GLU A 361 4.24 6.77 15.17
C GLU A 361 3.58 5.44 15.50
N ILE A 362 3.61 4.48 14.57
CA ILE A 362 3.16 3.11 14.80
C ILE A 362 3.92 2.49 15.98
N GLN A 363 5.25 2.68 16.07
CA GLN A 363 6.04 2.17 17.19
C GLN A 363 5.74 2.91 18.51
N ARG A 364 5.51 4.24 18.46
CA ARG A 364 5.11 5.02 19.65
C ARG A 364 3.75 4.56 20.18
N LEU A 365 2.73 4.51 19.33
CA LEU A 365 1.37 4.10 19.68
C LEU A 365 1.31 2.68 20.24
N ARG A 366 2.14 1.76 19.73
CA ARG A 366 2.22 0.39 20.25
C ARG A 366 2.76 0.36 21.68
N ARG A 367 3.78 1.16 21.98
CA ARG A 367 4.43 1.20 23.30
C ARG A 367 3.63 2.00 24.32
N ASP A 368 3.37 3.26 24.00
CA ASP A 368 2.74 4.21 24.89
C ASP A 368 1.88 5.20 24.11
N ALA A 369 0.58 4.97 24.09
CA ALA A 369 -0.40 5.82 23.44
C ALA A 369 -0.42 7.25 24.01
N SER A 370 0.05 7.47 25.26
CA SER A 370 0.08 8.80 25.87
C SER A 370 1.20 9.71 25.34
N SER A 371 2.22 9.12 24.70
CA SER A 371 3.34 9.83 24.07
C SER A 371 3.04 10.31 22.64
N SER A 372 1.89 9.95 22.09
CA SER A 372 1.47 10.24 20.72
C SER A 372 0.96 11.69 20.58
N ALA A 373 1.16 12.25 19.38
CA ALA A 373 0.56 13.54 19.01
C ALA A 373 -0.92 13.41 18.58
N ILE A 374 -1.46 12.20 18.52
CA ILE A 374 -2.84 11.90 18.13
C ILE A 374 -3.77 12.07 19.35
N GLU A 375 -5.02 12.47 19.10
CA GLU A 375 -6.04 12.60 20.14
C GLU A 375 -6.17 11.35 21.01
N SER A 376 -6.29 11.55 22.33
CA SER A 376 -6.13 10.48 23.33
C SER A 376 -7.13 9.32 23.22
N SER A 377 -8.32 9.52 22.65
CA SER A 377 -9.33 8.48 22.43
C SER A 377 -8.98 7.61 21.22
N ALA A 378 -8.72 8.26 20.07
CA ALA A 378 -8.30 7.61 18.83
C ALA A 378 -6.96 6.88 18.98
N GLY A 379 -5.99 7.50 19.67
CA GLY A 379 -4.68 6.91 19.95
C GLY A 379 -4.76 5.62 20.77
N ARG A 380 -5.66 5.56 21.76
CA ARG A 380 -5.90 4.33 22.55
C ARG A 380 -6.49 3.22 21.71
N ALA A 381 -7.49 3.51 20.87
CA ALA A 381 -8.10 2.52 20.00
C ALA A 381 -7.09 1.94 18.99
N ILE A 382 -6.26 2.79 18.39
CA ILE A 382 -5.18 2.35 17.49
C ILE A 382 -4.14 1.51 18.23
N SER A 383 -3.75 1.92 19.44
CA SER A 383 -2.78 1.19 20.25
C SER A 383 -3.20 -0.27 20.48
N LEU A 384 -4.49 -0.51 20.75
CA LEU A 384 -5.03 -1.87 20.90
C LEU A 384 -4.90 -2.68 19.61
N SER A 385 -5.31 -2.11 18.47
CA SER A 385 -5.18 -2.78 17.17
C SER A 385 -3.70 -3.06 16.83
N LEU A 386 -2.79 -2.11 17.05
CA LEU A 386 -1.35 -2.27 16.81
C LEU A 386 -0.69 -3.30 17.73
N LYS A 387 -1.13 -3.42 18.99
CA LYS A 387 -0.67 -4.48 19.89
C LYS A 387 -1.09 -5.86 19.39
N ALA A 388 -2.29 -5.98 18.82
CA ALA A 388 -2.80 -7.23 18.27
C ALA A 388 -2.02 -7.71 17.03
N TYR A 389 -1.33 -6.83 16.30
CA TYR A 389 -0.41 -7.24 15.22
C TYR A 389 0.81 -8.01 15.73
N GLY A 390 1.27 -7.75 16.96
CA GLY A 390 2.52 -8.30 17.47
C GLY A 390 3.69 -7.98 16.53
N ASP A 391 4.43 -9.00 16.11
CA ASP A 391 5.58 -8.86 15.22
C ASP A 391 5.17 -8.65 13.75
N LYS A 392 3.88 -8.83 13.40
CA LYS A 392 3.38 -8.53 12.06
C LYS A 392 3.37 -7.03 11.76
N ILE A 393 3.65 -6.15 12.73
CA ILE A 393 3.73 -4.70 12.50
C ILE A 393 4.78 -4.30 11.45
N TYR A 394 5.79 -5.14 11.25
CA TYR A 394 6.80 -4.98 10.20
C TYR A 394 6.26 -5.27 8.79
N SER A 395 5.00 -5.72 8.65
CA SER A 395 4.33 -5.83 7.36
C SER A 395 4.03 -4.46 6.75
N PHE A 396 3.94 -3.40 7.56
CA PHE A 396 3.77 -2.03 7.10
C PHE A 396 5.07 -1.43 6.52
N TRP A 397 6.19 -2.14 6.55
CA TRP A 397 7.48 -1.63 6.04
C TRP A 397 7.61 -1.89 4.54
N PRO A 398 8.16 -0.95 3.76
CA PRO A 398 8.24 -1.09 2.32
C PRO A 398 9.31 -2.12 1.95
N ARG A 399 9.10 -2.88 0.88
CA ARG A 399 10.05 -3.93 0.44
C ARG A 399 10.30 -3.80 -1.06
N SER A 400 11.56 -3.96 -1.48
CA SER A 400 11.98 -3.86 -2.89
C SER A 400 11.55 -5.05 -3.75
N ASN A 401 11.27 -6.21 -3.13
CA ASN A 401 10.85 -7.44 -3.81
C ASN A 401 9.34 -7.56 -4.07
N GLY A 402 8.53 -6.55 -3.74
CA GLY A 402 7.06 -6.57 -3.92
C GLY A 402 6.58 -6.85 -5.35
N HIS A 403 7.45 -6.68 -6.35
CA HIS A 403 7.19 -6.96 -7.77
C HIS A 403 7.01 -8.46 -8.10
N ASN A 404 7.56 -9.39 -7.30
CA ASN A 404 7.59 -10.81 -7.68
C ASN A 404 6.25 -11.56 -7.51
N MET A 405 5.26 -10.95 -6.86
CA MET A 405 3.95 -11.61 -6.63
C MET A 405 2.92 -11.42 -7.75
N VAL A 406 3.15 -10.52 -8.71
CA VAL A 406 2.22 -10.25 -9.84
C VAL A 406 2.32 -11.31 -10.95
N LYS A 407 3.25 -12.27 -10.86
CA LYS A 407 3.37 -13.36 -11.85
C LYS A 407 2.31 -14.46 -11.71
N GLN A 408 1.39 -14.39 -10.74
CA GLN A 408 0.31 -15.36 -10.59
C GLN A 408 -1.04 -14.66 -10.47
N GLU A 409 -1.62 -14.24 -11.59
CA GLU A 409 -3.07 -14.27 -11.81
C GLU A 409 -3.30 -14.03 -13.32
N GLY A 410 -3.74 -15.08 -14.00
CA GLY A 410 -4.00 -15.05 -15.43
C GLY A 410 -5.19 -14.15 -15.74
N ASN A 411 -4.95 -13.06 -16.47
CA ASN A 411 -5.98 -12.37 -17.22
C ASN A 411 -5.35 -11.76 -18.48
N ASP A 412 -5.73 -12.29 -19.65
CA ASP A 412 -5.18 -12.05 -21.00
C ASP A 412 -5.46 -10.64 -21.56
N CYS A 413 -5.41 -9.59 -20.74
CA CYS A 413 -5.67 -8.20 -21.19
C CYS A 413 -4.59 -7.19 -20.77
N SER A 414 -3.32 -7.57 -20.68
CA SER A 414 -2.25 -6.58 -20.41
C SER A 414 -1.71 -5.93 -21.70
N LEU A 415 -2.40 -4.89 -22.18
CA LEU A 415 -1.88 -3.94 -23.19
C LEU A 415 -0.79 -3.00 -22.62
N VAL A 416 -0.29 -3.26 -21.40
CA VAL A 416 0.66 -2.38 -20.71
C VAL A 416 2.10 -2.85 -20.95
N PRO A 417 3.00 -1.98 -21.46
CA PRO A 417 4.41 -2.33 -21.61
C PRO A 417 5.05 -2.65 -20.25
N MET A 418 5.65 -3.83 -20.11
CA MET A 418 6.31 -4.32 -18.89
C MET A 418 7.43 -3.39 -18.37
N GLU A 419 7.89 -2.45 -19.19
CA GLU A 419 8.97 -1.52 -18.89
C GLU A 419 8.50 -0.22 -18.19
N VAL A 420 7.25 0.21 -18.41
CA VAL A 420 6.64 1.32 -17.63
C VAL A 420 6.52 0.92 -16.16
N LEU A 421 6.14 -0.35 -15.92
CA LEU A 421 6.10 -0.96 -14.59
C LEU A 421 7.47 -0.92 -13.89
N LYS A 422 8.57 -1.12 -14.63
CA LYS A 422 9.94 -1.08 -14.10
C LYS A 422 10.35 0.33 -13.69
N SER A 423 10.00 1.36 -14.46
CA SER A 423 10.38 2.76 -14.17
C SER A 423 9.73 3.28 -12.89
N ASP A 424 8.41 3.09 -12.75
CA ASP A 424 7.67 3.55 -11.58
C ASP A 424 8.16 2.85 -10.29
N TRP A 425 8.37 1.53 -10.36
CA TRP A 425 8.91 0.74 -9.25
C TRP A 425 10.35 1.11 -8.91
N GLY A 426 11.21 1.31 -9.93
CA GLY A 426 12.60 1.73 -9.75
C GLY A 426 12.71 3.07 -9.03
N CYS A 427 11.87 4.04 -9.39
CA CYS A 427 11.81 5.33 -8.72
C CYS A 427 11.41 5.18 -7.24
N LEU A 428 10.41 4.34 -6.94
CA LEU A 428 10.00 4.07 -5.57
C LEU A 428 11.13 3.47 -4.73
N ILE A 429 11.87 2.49 -5.29
CA ILE A 429 13.04 1.89 -4.63
C ILE A 429 14.10 2.97 -4.33
N GLU A 430 14.45 3.77 -5.33
CA GLU A 430 15.52 4.77 -5.24
C GLU A 430 15.16 5.93 -4.29
N ARG A 431 13.92 6.42 -4.35
CA ARG A 431 13.50 7.66 -3.68
C ARG A 431 12.80 7.44 -2.34
N VAL A 432 12.20 6.26 -2.14
CA VAL A 432 11.43 5.95 -0.92
C VAL A 432 12.05 4.78 -0.16
N ILE A 433 12.16 3.60 -0.76
CA ILE A 433 12.51 2.37 -0.02
C ILE A 433 13.95 2.41 0.52
N ARG A 434 14.95 2.63 -0.35
CA ARG A 434 16.36 2.70 0.09
C ARG A 434 16.60 3.83 1.10
N PRO A 435 16.13 5.08 0.85
CA PRO A 435 16.27 6.16 1.84
C PRO A 435 15.52 5.90 3.15
N PHE A 436 14.38 5.20 3.12
CA PHE A 436 13.68 4.76 4.32
C PHE A 436 14.58 3.85 5.16
N TYR A 437 15.16 2.80 4.56
CA TYR A 437 16.05 1.90 5.30
C TYR A 437 17.33 2.59 5.78
N ALA A 438 17.91 3.47 4.98
CA ALA A 438 19.06 4.27 5.36
C ALA A 438 18.80 5.15 6.59
N ARG A 439 17.53 5.52 6.84
CA ARG A 439 17.15 6.28 8.04
C ARG A 439 16.83 5.37 9.23
N VAL A 440 16.05 4.30 9.03
CA VAL A 440 15.54 3.51 10.15
C VAL A 440 16.59 2.60 10.80
N VAL A 441 17.69 2.27 10.10
CA VAL A 441 18.81 1.50 10.68
C VAL A 441 19.42 2.16 11.92
N ASP A 442 19.48 3.50 11.93
CA ASP A 442 20.07 4.29 13.02
C ASP A 442 19.06 4.63 14.13
N LEU A 443 17.81 4.16 14.00
CA LEU A 443 16.73 4.47 14.93
C LEU A 443 16.37 3.24 15.77
N PRO A 444 15.94 3.43 17.04
CA PRO A 444 15.51 2.33 17.91
C PRO A 444 14.10 1.87 17.54
N VAL A 445 13.95 1.25 16.37
CA VAL A 445 12.68 0.75 15.81
C VAL A 445 12.70 -0.75 15.51
N TRP A 446 13.82 -1.41 15.78
CA TRP A 446 14.02 -2.84 15.55
C TRP A 446 13.78 -3.60 16.85
N GLN A 447 12.72 -4.40 16.89
CA GLN A 447 12.30 -5.11 18.08
C GLN A 447 13.19 -6.32 18.32
N LEU A 448 13.77 -6.39 19.51
CA LEU A 448 14.43 -7.57 20.05
C LEU A 448 13.39 -8.55 20.59
N TYR A 449 13.74 -9.84 20.68
CA TYR A 449 12.89 -10.84 21.33
C TYR A 449 12.55 -10.52 22.79
N SER A 450 13.36 -9.69 23.46
CA SER A 450 13.06 -9.16 24.79
C SER A 450 11.91 -8.15 24.82
N GLY A 451 11.43 -7.69 23.65
CA GLY A 451 10.43 -6.63 23.51
C GLY A 451 11.03 -5.22 23.44
N ASN A 452 12.31 -5.06 23.75
CA ASN A 452 13.00 -3.77 23.63
C ASN A 452 13.24 -3.44 22.16
N LEU A 453 13.19 -2.15 21.81
CA LEU A 453 13.58 -1.64 20.50
C LEU A 453 15.04 -1.20 20.58
N ALA A 454 15.80 -1.53 19.56
CA ALA A 454 17.22 -1.21 19.43
C ALA A 454 17.50 -0.69 18.02
N LYS A 455 18.69 -0.12 17.82
CA LYS A 455 19.20 0.18 16.47
C LYS A 455 19.64 -1.11 15.77
N ALA A 456 19.74 -1.08 14.45
CA ALA A 456 20.16 -2.25 13.68
C ALA A 456 21.57 -2.76 14.09
N GLU A 457 22.48 -1.87 14.46
CA GLU A 457 23.85 -2.20 14.90
C GLU A 457 23.95 -2.84 16.29
N GLU A 458 22.91 -2.67 17.12
CA GLU A 458 22.87 -3.08 18.53
C GLU A 458 22.35 -4.51 18.71
N GLY A 459 21.75 -5.10 17.69
CA GLY A 459 21.19 -6.45 17.73
C GLY A 459 21.75 -7.38 16.65
N MET A 460 21.23 -8.60 16.64
CA MET A 460 21.62 -9.65 15.70
C MET A 460 20.40 -10.26 15.02
N PHE A 461 20.53 -10.55 13.74
CA PHE A 461 19.52 -11.27 12.97
C PHE A 461 19.81 -12.77 13.00
N LEU A 462 18.75 -13.57 12.89
CA LEU A 462 18.88 -15.00 12.65
C LEU A 462 19.20 -15.23 11.17
N SER A 463 20.08 -16.19 10.89
CA SER A 463 20.48 -16.56 9.53
C SER A 463 19.28 -16.96 8.66
N GLN A 464 19.32 -16.61 7.36
CA GLN A 464 18.23 -16.81 6.40
C GLN A 464 17.76 -18.27 6.31
N PRO A 465 16.45 -18.52 6.08
CA PRO A 465 16.01 -19.80 5.55
C PRO A 465 16.54 -19.95 4.12
N GLY A 466 17.55 -20.80 3.93
CA GLY A 466 17.91 -21.30 2.60
C GLY A 466 19.04 -20.59 1.85
N ASN A 467 20.09 -20.14 2.52
CA ASN A 467 21.33 -19.76 1.83
C ASN A 467 22.55 -20.53 2.40
N GLY A 468 22.96 -21.58 1.68
CA GLY A 468 24.37 -21.99 1.61
C GLY A 468 24.84 -23.20 2.43
N VAL A 469 24.20 -23.62 3.52
CA VAL A 469 24.60 -24.84 4.25
C VAL A 469 23.37 -25.54 4.83
N GLY A 470 22.87 -26.57 4.14
CA GLY A 470 21.82 -27.48 4.62
C GLY A 470 20.50 -26.80 5.00
N GLY A 471 19.55 -26.72 4.06
CA GLY A 471 18.26 -26.04 4.20
C GLY A 471 17.35 -26.50 5.34
N LYS A 472 17.69 -26.17 6.57
CA LYS A 472 16.85 -26.29 7.76
C LYS A 472 16.82 -24.96 8.48
N LEU A 473 15.62 -24.48 8.79
CA LEU A 473 15.41 -23.42 9.77
C LEU A 473 16.20 -23.77 11.04
N LEU A 474 16.79 -22.75 11.69
CA LEU A 474 17.36 -22.90 13.03
C LEU A 474 16.35 -23.66 13.91
N PRO A 475 16.70 -24.82 14.49
CA PRO A 475 15.77 -25.56 15.35
C PRO A 475 15.23 -24.64 16.44
N ALA A 476 13.94 -24.78 16.77
CA ALA A 476 13.26 -23.86 17.70
C ALA A 476 13.96 -23.80 19.08
N THR A 477 14.57 -24.91 19.49
CA THR A 477 15.40 -25.08 20.68
C THR A 477 16.69 -24.23 20.63
N VAL A 478 17.42 -24.26 19.51
CA VAL A 478 18.61 -23.40 19.28
C VAL A 478 18.22 -21.94 19.24
N CYS A 479 17.11 -21.65 18.56
CA CYS A 479 16.55 -20.30 18.48
C CYS A 479 16.24 -19.74 19.88
N SER A 480 15.63 -20.54 20.76
CA SER A 480 15.39 -20.19 22.16
C SER A 480 16.69 -19.97 22.94
N PHE A 481 17.69 -20.85 22.79
CA PHE A 481 19.00 -20.70 23.43
C PHE A 481 19.68 -19.36 23.05
N VAL A 482 19.74 -19.07 21.76
CA VAL A 482 20.40 -17.86 21.24
C VAL A 482 19.69 -16.60 21.74
N LYS A 483 18.35 -16.60 21.81
CA LYS A 483 17.57 -15.46 22.32
C LYS A 483 17.82 -15.16 23.80
N GLU A 484 18.14 -16.18 24.60
CA GLU A 484 18.45 -15.99 26.03
C GLU A 484 19.83 -15.34 26.23
N HIS A 485 20.75 -15.48 25.27
CA HIS A 485 22.15 -15.09 25.43
C HIS A 485 22.63 -13.96 24.52
N TYR A 486 21.90 -13.64 23.45
CA TYR A 486 22.22 -12.58 22.51
C TYR A 486 21.04 -11.64 22.28
N PRO A 487 21.29 -10.36 21.94
CA PRO A 487 20.24 -9.41 21.56
C PRO A 487 19.74 -9.75 20.14
N VAL A 488 18.87 -10.75 20.04
CA VAL A 488 18.31 -11.19 18.75
C VAL A 488 17.07 -10.38 18.39
N PHE A 489 16.96 -9.95 17.14
CA PHE A 489 15.77 -9.28 16.61
C PHE A 489 14.60 -10.26 16.38
N SER A 490 13.40 -9.84 16.78
CA SER A 490 12.10 -10.44 16.42
C SER A 490 11.49 -9.69 15.23
N VAL A 491 12.27 -9.56 14.15
CA VAL A 491 11.84 -8.88 12.92
C VAL A 491 11.91 -9.84 11.74
N PRO A 492 11.08 -9.67 10.71
CA PRO A 492 11.12 -10.52 9.53
C PRO A 492 12.50 -10.47 8.86
N TRP A 493 13.04 -11.64 8.51
CA TRP A 493 14.38 -11.77 7.93
C TRP A 493 14.48 -11.08 6.57
N GLU A 494 13.38 -10.92 5.83
CA GLU A 494 13.40 -10.26 4.53
C GLU A 494 13.77 -8.78 4.64
N LEU A 495 13.68 -8.18 5.83
CA LEU A 495 14.16 -6.81 6.04
C LEU A 495 15.70 -6.72 6.00
N VAL A 496 16.41 -7.83 6.26
CA VAL A 496 17.88 -7.90 6.18
C VAL A 496 18.35 -7.63 4.76
N THR A 497 17.65 -8.15 3.75
CA THR A 497 18.04 -7.95 2.35
C THR A 497 17.97 -6.47 1.95
N GLU A 498 17.03 -5.72 2.54
CA GLU A 498 16.89 -4.28 2.30
C GLU A 498 18.05 -3.48 2.91
N ILE A 499 18.52 -3.87 4.11
CA ILE A 499 19.69 -3.24 4.76
C ILE A 499 20.97 -3.59 3.99
N GLN A 500 21.15 -4.87 3.64
CA GLN A 500 22.32 -5.34 2.88
C GLN A 500 22.40 -4.69 1.50
N ALA A 501 21.26 -4.39 0.84
CA ALA A 501 21.22 -3.67 -0.42
C ALA A 501 21.75 -2.22 -0.33
N LEU A 502 21.88 -1.67 0.88
CA LEU A 502 22.54 -0.37 1.12
C LEU A 502 24.05 -0.49 1.38
N GLY A 503 24.60 -1.71 1.37
CA GLY A 503 26.00 -1.97 1.75
C GLY A 503 26.26 -1.88 3.25
N ILE A 504 25.20 -1.85 4.08
CA ILE A 504 25.33 -1.82 5.54
C ILE A 504 25.52 -3.24 6.04
N ALA A 505 26.58 -3.45 6.83
CA ALA A 505 26.89 -4.75 7.40
C ALA A 505 25.88 -5.14 8.48
N VAL A 506 25.28 -6.31 8.33
CA VAL A 506 24.33 -6.87 9.31
C VAL A 506 25.03 -7.91 10.16
N ARG A 507 24.78 -7.88 11.48
CA ARG A 507 25.26 -8.90 12.41
C ARG A 507 24.30 -10.07 12.41
N GLU A 508 24.76 -11.22 11.94
CA GLU A 508 24.00 -12.47 11.99
C GLU A 508 24.59 -13.42 13.02
N VAL A 509 23.73 -14.16 13.70
CA VAL A 509 24.16 -15.23 14.61
C VAL A 509 24.78 -16.35 13.78
N LYS A 510 26.05 -16.65 14.06
CA LYS A 510 26.80 -17.73 13.39
C LYS A 510 27.06 -18.90 14.34
N PRO A 511 27.17 -20.14 13.83
CA PRO A 511 27.55 -21.30 14.64
C PRO A 511 28.81 -21.09 15.49
N LYS A 512 29.84 -20.42 14.94
CA LYS A 512 31.07 -20.06 15.66
C LYS A 512 30.82 -19.20 16.91
N MET A 513 29.83 -18.31 16.87
CA MET A 513 29.49 -17.48 18.02
C MET A 513 28.87 -18.32 19.14
N VAL A 514 27.94 -19.20 18.79
CA VAL A 514 27.33 -20.14 19.73
C VAL A 514 28.38 -21.10 20.31
N ARG A 515 29.33 -21.59 19.50
CA ARG A 515 30.48 -22.38 19.98
C ARG A 515 31.32 -21.61 21.00
N ASN A 516 31.62 -20.34 20.72
CA ASN A 516 32.40 -19.51 21.62
C ASN A 516 31.66 -19.25 22.93
N LEU A 517 30.34 -19.04 22.88
CA LEU A 517 29.51 -18.91 24.08
C LEU A 517 29.64 -20.15 24.98
N LEU A 518 29.49 -21.35 24.40
CA LEU A 518 29.64 -22.61 25.14
C LEU A 518 31.04 -22.81 25.72
N ARG A 519 32.09 -22.25 25.09
CA ARG A 519 33.48 -22.34 25.57
C ARG A 519 33.81 -21.37 26.70
N VAL A 520 33.24 -20.17 26.68
CA VAL A 520 33.61 -19.07 27.59
C VAL A 520 32.83 -19.13 28.91
N SER A 521 31.64 -19.71 28.90
CA SER A 521 30.79 -19.75 30.09
C SER A 521 31.22 -20.82 31.08
N SER A 522 31.96 -20.40 32.11
CA SER A 522 32.29 -21.20 33.31
C SER A 522 31.06 -21.45 34.23
N THR A 523 29.89 -20.94 33.87
CA THR A 523 28.62 -21.12 34.60
C THR A 523 27.82 -22.26 33.99
N SER A 524 27.33 -23.19 34.82
CA SER A 524 26.53 -24.34 34.36
C SER A 524 25.31 -23.88 33.56
N PHE A 525 25.33 -24.06 32.24
CA PHE A 525 24.13 -23.89 31.43
C PHE A 525 23.13 -24.97 31.82
N VAL A 526 21.99 -24.56 32.38
CA VAL A 526 20.84 -25.45 32.56
C VAL A 526 20.07 -25.44 31.24
N LEU A 527 20.53 -26.20 30.24
CA LEU A 527 19.71 -26.43 29.07
C LEU A 527 18.54 -27.32 29.50
N ARG A 528 17.32 -26.87 29.21
CA ARG A 528 16.10 -27.34 29.87
C ARG A 528 15.66 -28.75 29.42
N SER A 529 16.24 -29.27 28.34
CA SER A 529 15.98 -30.62 27.82
C SER A 529 17.21 -31.20 27.10
N VAL A 530 17.28 -32.53 27.03
CA VAL A 530 18.29 -33.26 26.26
C VAL A 530 18.24 -32.89 24.77
N ASP A 531 17.03 -32.69 24.23
CA ASP A 531 16.84 -32.29 22.84
C ASP A 531 17.50 -30.93 22.54
N MET A 532 17.40 -29.98 23.46
CA MET A 532 18.05 -28.68 23.33
C MET A 532 19.58 -28.79 23.32
N TYR A 533 20.17 -29.70 24.09
CA TYR A 533 21.62 -29.97 24.05
C TYR A 533 22.04 -30.49 22.67
N VAL A 534 21.30 -31.47 22.14
CA VAL A 534 21.61 -32.09 20.84
C VAL A 534 21.51 -31.06 19.73
N ASP A 535 20.43 -30.29 19.69
CA ASP A 535 20.18 -29.31 18.63
C ASP A 535 21.22 -28.17 18.64
N VAL A 536 21.60 -27.67 19.82
CA VAL A 536 22.61 -26.60 19.96
C VAL A 536 23.99 -27.12 19.52
N LEU A 537 24.34 -28.36 19.87
CA LEU A 537 25.59 -28.97 19.42
C LEU A 537 25.61 -29.23 17.91
N GLU A 538 24.50 -29.71 17.33
CA GLU A 538 24.35 -29.92 15.89
C GLU A 538 24.51 -28.59 15.14
N TYR A 539 23.83 -27.53 15.59
CA TYR A 539 24.00 -26.20 15.02
C TYR A 539 25.43 -25.69 15.15
N CYS A 540 26.08 -25.89 16.30
CA CYS A 540 27.48 -25.53 16.49
C CYS A 540 28.45 -26.25 15.55
N LEU A 541 28.08 -27.36 14.92
CA LEU A 541 28.95 -28.09 14.00
C LEU A 541 28.57 -27.87 12.53
N SER A 542 27.49 -27.12 12.26
CA SER A 542 26.94 -27.00 10.90
C SER A 542 27.85 -26.27 9.92
N ASP A 543 28.74 -25.40 10.37
CA ASP A 543 29.70 -24.64 9.55
C ASP A 543 31.10 -25.30 9.48
N VAL A 544 31.27 -26.52 10.01
CA VAL A 544 32.55 -27.23 10.01
C VAL A 544 32.56 -28.22 8.85
N GLU A 545 33.26 -27.86 7.77
CA GLU A 545 33.58 -28.81 6.70
C GLU A 545 34.61 -29.83 7.22
N ILE A 546 34.15 -31.06 7.43
CA ILE A 546 35.05 -32.18 7.71
C ILE A 546 35.70 -32.55 6.38
N ARG A 547 36.92 -32.04 6.16
CA ARG A 547 37.74 -32.36 4.98
C ARG A 547 38.02 -33.87 4.98
N GLU A 548 37.26 -34.63 4.21
CA GLU A 548 37.61 -36.03 3.95
C GLU A 548 38.95 -36.04 3.21
N SER A 549 39.96 -36.66 3.82
CA SER A 549 41.19 -36.99 3.11
C SER A 549 40.83 -37.98 2.01
N SER A 550 40.64 -37.48 0.79
CA SER A 550 40.41 -38.27 -0.40
C SER A 550 41.67 -39.08 -0.73
N ASN A 551 41.77 -40.29 -0.20
CA ASN A 551 42.50 -41.34 -0.90
C ASN A 551 41.56 -41.83 -2.01
N SER A 552 41.95 -41.55 -3.25
CA SER A 552 41.30 -42.08 -4.43
C SER A 552 41.39 -43.61 -4.40
N ILE A 553 40.28 -44.26 -4.70
CA ILE A 553 40.13 -45.29 -5.74
C ILE A 553 38.62 -45.52 -5.87
N GLY A 554 38.12 -45.35 -7.09
CA GLY A 554 36.70 -45.31 -7.38
C GLY A 554 35.99 -46.65 -7.19
N ASN A 555 34.68 -46.57 -6.96
CA ASN A 555 33.71 -47.16 -7.86
C ASN A 555 32.28 -46.73 -7.49
N SER A 556 31.46 -46.66 -8.53
CA SER A 556 30.00 -46.57 -8.52
C SER A 556 29.34 -47.43 -7.43
N LEU A 557 28.33 -46.91 -6.74
CA LEU A 557 26.99 -47.50 -6.57
C LEU A 557 26.15 -46.86 -5.42
N THR A 558 24.92 -46.48 -5.77
CA THR A 558 23.64 -46.56 -5.03
C THR A 558 23.38 -45.80 -3.71
N VAL A 559 22.14 -45.34 -3.62
CA VAL A 559 21.49 -44.44 -2.65
C VAL A 559 21.47 -44.93 -1.19
N ASP A 560 21.97 -46.13 -0.89
CA ASP A 560 22.00 -46.68 0.49
C ASP A 560 23.22 -46.24 1.34
N HIS A 561 24.25 -45.64 0.73
CA HIS A 561 25.43 -45.18 1.49
C HIS A 561 25.20 -43.86 2.24
N ILE A 562 24.25 -43.03 1.81
CA ILE A 562 23.99 -41.72 2.46
C ILE A 562 23.39 -41.90 3.86
N THR A 563 22.63 -42.96 4.08
CA THR A 563 22.04 -43.33 5.37
C THR A 563 23.07 -43.93 6.35
N GLN A 564 24.12 -44.58 5.86
CA GLN A 564 25.22 -45.11 6.69
C GLN A 564 26.21 -44.01 7.13
N THR A 565 26.46 -42.99 6.30
CA THR A 565 27.36 -41.87 6.65
C THR A 565 26.75 -40.96 7.72
N ILE A 566 25.41 -40.81 7.73
CA ILE A 566 24.66 -40.13 8.80
C ILE A 566 24.75 -40.91 10.13
N SER A 567 24.85 -42.24 10.08
CA SER A 567 25.03 -43.08 11.27
C SER A 567 26.42 -42.94 11.88
N ILE A 568 27.47 -42.83 11.05
CA ILE A 568 28.86 -42.65 11.52
C ILE A 568 29.10 -41.25 12.11
N GLY A 569 28.45 -40.21 11.56
CA GLY A 569 28.44 -38.87 12.14
C GLY A 569 27.76 -38.82 13.51
N LYS A 570 26.65 -39.55 13.69
CA LYS A 570 25.96 -39.72 14.98
C LYS A 570 26.82 -40.49 15.99
N VAL A 571 27.57 -41.51 15.58
CA VAL A 571 28.49 -42.27 16.47
C VAL A 571 29.67 -41.40 16.91
N LYS A 572 30.24 -40.57 16.04
CA LYS A 572 31.31 -39.62 16.43
C LYS A 572 30.80 -38.49 17.32
N LEU A 573 29.58 -38.01 17.11
CA LEU A 573 28.90 -37.10 18.02
C LEU A 573 28.65 -37.76 19.38
N LEU A 574 28.24 -39.04 19.41
CA LEU A 574 28.08 -39.82 20.64
C LEU A 574 29.41 -39.96 21.40
N VAL A 575 30.53 -40.17 20.72
CA VAL A 575 31.88 -40.26 21.32
C VAL A 575 32.35 -38.91 21.84
N ALA A 576 32.13 -37.81 21.11
CA ALA A 576 32.44 -36.46 21.59
C ALA A 576 31.55 -36.04 22.78
N VAL A 577 30.28 -36.43 22.76
CA VAL A 577 29.32 -36.25 23.85
C VAL A 577 29.71 -37.10 25.06
N LEU A 578 30.18 -38.35 24.89
CA LEU A 578 30.68 -39.21 25.97
C LEU A 578 31.96 -38.65 26.63
N VAL A 579 32.86 -38.05 25.85
CA VAL A 579 34.09 -37.41 26.36
C VAL A 579 33.79 -36.11 27.11
N LEU A 580 32.81 -35.32 26.64
CA LEU A 580 32.32 -34.13 27.35
C LEU A 580 31.48 -34.48 28.59
N PHE A 581 30.67 -35.54 28.55
CA PHE A 581 29.89 -36.03 29.69
C PHE A 581 30.76 -36.68 30.77
N GLN A 582 31.84 -37.39 30.41
CA GLN A 582 32.82 -37.88 31.40
C GLN A 582 33.45 -36.73 32.17
N SER A 583 33.63 -35.57 31.54
CA SER A 583 34.19 -34.39 32.20
C SER A 583 33.17 -33.73 33.14
N LEU A 584 31.90 -33.63 32.73
CA LEU A 584 30.84 -33.02 33.54
C LEU A 584 30.38 -33.90 34.71
N ILE A 585 30.27 -35.22 34.52
CA ILE A 585 29.97 -36.17 35.58
C ILE A 585 31.12 -36.24 36.59
N LEU A 586 32.38 -36.21 36.15
CA LEU A 586 33.54 -36.18 37.04
C LEU A 586 33.61 -34.88 37.85
N ILE A 587 33.24 -33.73 37.26
CA ILE A 587 33.16 -32.44 37.96
C ILE A 587 32.03 -32.41 38.99
N ILE A 588 30.85 -32.95 38.66
CA ILE A 588 29.71 -33.07 39.59
C ILE A 588 30.05 -34.06 40.71
N PHE A 589 30.72 -35.17 40.40
CA PHE A 589 31.15 -36.16 41.38
C PHE A 589 32.24 -35.61 42.30
N LEU A 590 33.22 -34.85 41.79
CA LEU A 590 34.22 -34.16 42.63
C LEU A 590 33.60 -33.07 43.50
N GLN A 591 32.63 -32.29 43.00
CA GLN A 591 31.93 -31.28 43.81
C GLN A 591 31.07 -31.90 44.91
N CYS A 592 30.41 -33.03 44.65
CA CYS A 592 29.72 -33.81 45.68
C CYS A 592 30.71 -34.42 46.69
N LEU A 593 31.82 -35.00 46.24
CA LEU A 593 32.83 -35.59 47.12
C LEU A 593 33.47 -34.53 48.03
N LEU A 594 33.80 -33.35 47.49
CA LEU A 594 34.34 -32.22 48.25
C LEU A 594 33.35 -31.65 49.26
N ARG A 595 32.05 -31.59 48.94
CA ARG A 595 31.01 -31.21 49.90
C ARG A 595 30.82 -32.26 51.00
N THR A 596 30.95 -33.54 50.67
CA THR A 596 30.81 -34.64 51.65
C THR A 596 32.00 -34.71 52.58
N LEU A 597 33.22 -34.47 52.07
CA LEU A 597 34.45 -34.37 52.86
C LEU A 597 34.48 -33.11 53.75
N ALA A 598 33.98 -31.96 53.26
CA ALA A 598 33.85 -30.74 54.07
C ALA A 598 32.84 -30.88 55.23
N VAL A 599 31.79 -31.68 55.04
CA VAL A 599 30.81 -32.01 56.10
C VAL A 599 31.40 -33.00 57.11
N GLN A 600 32.24 -33.94 56.68
CA GLN A 600 32.96 -34.85 57.60
C GLN A 600 34.06 -34.14 58.39
N GLU A 601 34.78 -33.17 57.83
CA GLU A 601 35.75 -32.36 58.60
C GLU A 601 35.09 -31.42 59.62
N MET A 602 33.86 -30.96 59.38
CA MET A 602 33.09 -30.19 60.39
C MET A 602 32.53 -31.06 61.52
N GLN A 603 32.32 -32.35 61.30
CA GLN A 603 31.85 -33.30 62.32
C GLN A 603 33.00 -33.87 63.20
N LEU A 604 34.26 -33.70 62.80
CA LEU A 604 35.44 -34.12 63.59
C LEU A 604 36.09 -32.99 64.40
N LYS A 605 35.50 -31.79 64.43
CA LYS A 605 35.98 -30.63 65.22
C LYS A 605 34.98 -30.15 66.29
N TRP A 606 34.11 -31.03 66.77
CA TRP A 606 33.33 -30.85 68.00
C TRP A 606 33.54 -32.02 68.95
#